data_AF-A0A2V9I972-F1
#
_entry.id   AF-A0A2V9I972-F1
#
_cell.length_a   1.000
_cell.length_b   1.000
_cell.length_c   1.000
_cell.angle_alpha   90.00
_cell.angle_beta   90.00
_cell.angle_gamma   90.00
#
_symmetry.space_group_name_H-M   'P 1'
#
loop_
_entity.id
_entity.type
_entity.pdbx_description
1 polymer ?
#
loop_
_entity_poly.entity_id
_entity_poly.type
_entity_poly.pdbx_seq_one_letter_code
_entity_poly.pdbx_strand_id
1 'polypeptide(L)'
;MTDEVVEFFRERVAFYLETVDRLQYDVVRASLAFRPRRDDPDHLENCWQAFCDNPVNIRKRAVACQSVRHDEAFLTLCGAAKRIRNILSKSADSPVSLGSHFRTDLFKEEAEKVLGQEIKSVEEQARKFAAEGRFDAALLEMARLSEPIDRFFDSVMVMANEILIRENRLRLLNHLNGVFSTIVDLSQIESKALDSVGASTSRAVTSDK
;
A
#
# COMPACT_ATOMS: atom_id res chain seq x y z
N MET A 1 18.19 -3.68 21.85
CA MET A 1 16.87 -4.15 22.31
C MET A 1 16.68 -5.52 21.70
N THR A 2 16.39 -6.55 22.48
CA THR A 2 16.20 -7.92 21.97
C THR A 2 14.91 -7.99 21.13
N ASP A 3 14.91 -8.79 20.08
CA ASP A 3 13.75 -8.95 19.17
C ASP A 3 12.49 -9.40 19.91
N GLU A 4 12.64 -10.17 20.98
CA GLU A 4 11.55 -10.63 21.87
C GLU A 4 10.79 -9.47 22.52
N VAL A 5 11.50 -8.41 22.95
CA VAL A 5 10.86 -7.25 23.59
C VAL A 5 10.06 -6.46 22.56
N VAL A 6 10.59 -6.30 21.35
CA VAL A 6 9.89 -5.63 20.25
C VAL A 6 8.62 -6.41 19.89
N GLU A 7 8.70 -7.73 19.77
CA GLU A 7 7.55 -8.56 19.41
C GLU A 7 6.49 -8.54 20.52
N PHE A 8 6.88 -8.59 21.79
CA PHE A 8 5.95 -8.41 22.90
C PHE A 8 5.16 -7.09 22.81
N PHE A 9 5.83 -5.96 22.57
CA PHE A 9 5.14 -4.68 22.42
C PHE A 9 4.23 -4.68 21.18
N ARG A 10 4.66 -5.31 20.09
CA ARG A 10 3.88 -5.42 18.86
C ARG A 10 2.59 -6.20 19.08
N GLU A 11 2.65 -7.34 19.77
CA GLU A 11 1.47 -8.13 20.16
C GLU A 11 0.51 -7.32 21.05
N ARG A 12 1.06 -6.53 21.99
CA ARG A 12 0.23 -5.69 22.89
C ARG A 12 -0.45 -4.55 22.15
N VAL A 13 0.26 -3.91 21.22
CA VAL A 13 -0.32 -2.88 20.35
C VAL A 13 -1.40 -3.50 19.45
N ALA A 14 -1.13 -4.64 18.82
CA ALA A 14 -2.10 -5.36 18.02
C ALA A 14 -3.39 -5.65 18.82
N PHE A 15 -3.24 -6.26 20.00
CA PHE A 15 -4.35 -6.56 20.88
C PHE A 15 -5.16 -5.30 21.26
N TYR A 16 -4.48 -4.20 21.58
CA TYR A 16 -5.15 -2.95 21.92
C TYR A 16 -5.97 -2.39 20.75
N LEU A 17 -5.39 -2.38 19.55
CA LEU A 17 -6.06 -1.88 18.34
C LEU A 17 -7.28 -2.73 17.97
N GLU A 18 -7.18 -4.05 18.09
CA GLU A 18 -8.28 -4.98 17.79
C GLU A 18 -9.37 -4.97 18.87
N THR A 19 -8.98 -4.96 20.14
CA THR A 19 -9.93 -5.17 21.25
C THR A 19 -10.51 -3.87 21.77
N VAL A 20 -9.66 -2.86 21.95
CA VAL A 20 -10.07 -1.56 22.54
C VAL A 20 -10.56 -0.62 21.47
N ASP A 21 -9.75 -0.39 20.42
CA ASP A 21 -10.14 0.50 19.32
C ASP A 21 -11.08 -0.17 18.29
N ARG A 22 -11.25 -1.50 18.37
CA ARG A 22 -12.15 -2.29 17.51
C ARG A 22 -11.86 -2.12 16.02
N LEU A 23 -10.58 -1.95 15.66
CA LEU A 23 -10.16 -1.84 14.28
C LEU A 23 -10.22 -3.19 13.58
N GLN A 24 -10.42 -3.18 12.26
CA GLN A 24 -10.39 -4.41 11.48
C GLN A 24 -9.01 -5.06 11.48
N TYR A 25 -8.99 -6.38 11.46
CA TYR A 25 -7.76 -7.18 11.50
C TYR A 25 -6.78 -6.83 10.37
N ASP A 26 -7.29 -6.60 9.15
CA ASP A 26 -6.47 -6.21 8.00
C ASP A 26 -5.81 -4.83 8.19
N VAL A 27 -6.51 -3.87 8.79
CA VAL A 27 -5.99 -2.53 9.16
C VAL A 27 -4.90 -2.64 10.23
N VAL A 28 -5.13 -3.46 11.26
CA VAL A 28 -4.13 -3.68 12.32
C VAL A 28 -2.88 -4.33 11.73
N ARG A 29 -3.06 -5.38 10.93
CA ARG A 29 -1.96 -6.03 10.20
C ARG A 29 -1.22 -5.05 9.29
N ALA A 30 -1.92 -4.24 8.50
CA ALA A 30 -1.33 -3.22 7.62
C ALA A 30 -0.48 -2.20 8.39
N SER A 31 -0.96 -1.78 9.56
CA SER A 31 -0.30 -0.78 10.40
C SER A 31 0.95 -1.33 11.09
N LEU A 32 0.97 -2.64 11.40
CA LEU A 32 2.10 -3.32 12.05
C LEU A 32 3.04 -4.04 11.08
N ALA A 33 2.64 -4.23 9.82
CA ALA A 33 3.48 -4.79 8.76
C ALA A 33 4.48 -3.76 8.23
N PHE A 34 4.22 -2.47 8.45
CA PHE A 34 5.16 -1.42 8.10
C PHE A 34 6.45 -1.56 8.91
N ARG A 35 7.49 -2.09 8.25
CA ARG A 35 8.85 -2.17 8.75
C ARG A 35 9.67 -1.16 7.94
N PRO A 36 10.17 -0.06 8.52
CA PRO A 36 11.16 0.75 7.82
C PRO A 36 12.36 -0.16 7.53
N ARG A 37 12.58 -0.47 6.24
CA ARG A 37 13.76 -1.21 5.79
C ARG A 37 14.99 -0.36 6.09
N ARG A 38 15.78 -0.76 7.09
CA ARG A 38 16.98 -0.02 7.51
C ARG A 38 18.15 -0.17 6.53
N ASP A 39 18.05 -1.15 5.63
CA ASP A 39 19.06 -1.58 4.65
C ASP A 39 18.88 -0.97 3.26
N ASP A 40 17.78 -0.26 3.01
CA ASP A 40 17.48 0.35 1.72
C ASP A 40 17.64 1.89 1.79
N PRO A 41 18.71 2.46 1.20
CA PRO A 41 18.99 3.90 1.26
C PRO A 41 17.92 4.74 0.56
N ASP A 42 17.25 4.21 -0.47
CA ASP A 42 16.13 4.90 -1.15
C ASP A 42 14.87 4.90 -0.27
N HIS A 43 14.70 3.88 0.58
CA HIS A 43 13.55 3.75 1.48
C HIS A 43 13.65 4.69 2.70
N LEU A 44 14.87 5.07 3.08
CA LEU A 44 15.15 5.99 4.18
C LEU A 44 14.73 7.44 3.85
N GLU A 45 14.78 7.86 2.59
CA GLU A 45 14.31 9.19 2.16
C GLU A 45 12.77 9.30 2.18
N ASN A 46 12.10 8.17 1.95
CA ASN A 46 10.63 8.06 1.84
C ASN A 46 9.94 7.68 3.17
N CYS A 47 10.68 7.17 4.17
CA CYS A 47 10.16 7.09 5.52
C CYS A 47 10.06 8.50 6.10
N TRP A 48 8.93 9.17 5.86
CA TRP A 48 8.63 10.48 6.41
C TRP A 48 8.54 10.40 7.93
N GLN A 49 9.73 10.53 8.51
CA GLN A 49 10.15 10.51 9.90
C GLN A 49 10.38 9.15 10.58
N ALA A 50 11.49 9.14 11.32
CA ALA A 50 11.74 8.32 12.49
C ALA A 50 10.48 8.21 13.36
N PHE A 51 10.30 7.07 14.04
CA PHE A 51 9.14 6.71 14.87
C PHE A 51 8.01 5.93 14.19
N CYS A 52 8.32 5.14 13.16
CA CYS A 52 7.46 4.05 12.66
C CYS A 52 7.05 3.08 13.77
N ASP A 53 7.94 2.89 14.76
CA ASP A 53 7.75 1.97 15.89
C ASP A 53 7.09 2.64 17.12
N ASN A 54 6.68 3.91 17.04
CA ASN A 54 5.98 4.56 18.15
C ASN A 54 4.51 4.10 18.20
N PRO A 55 4.04 3.47 19.30
CA PRO A 55 2.67 2.98 19.43
C PRO A 55 1.59 4.04 19.16
N VAL A 56 1.85 5.30 19.50
CA VAL A 56 0.93 6.42 19.26
C VAL A 56 0.78 6.69 17.77
N ASN A 57 1.89 6.67 17.02
CA ASN A 57 1.87 6.87 15.57
C ASN A 57 1.22 5.68 14.86
N ILE A 58 1.52 4.45 15.29
CA ILE A 58 0.88 3.23 14.77
C ILE A 58 -0.64 3.34 14.95
N ARG A 59 -1.11 3.71 16.15
CA ARG A 59 -2.53 3.90 16.42
C ARG A 59 -3.15 4.99 15.54
N LYS A 60 -2.51 6.16 15.41
CA LYS A 60 -3.00 7.26 14.56
C LYS A 60 -3.15 6.83 13.10
N ARG A 61 -2.15 6.14 12.56
CA ARG A 61 -2.15 5.59 11.19
C ARG A 61 -3.24 4.53 11.01
N ALA A 62 -3.39 3.61 11.97
CA ALA A 62 -4.41 2.58 11.95
C ALA A 62 -5.83 3.15 11.98
N VAL A 63 -6.10 4.11 12.89
CA VAL A 63 -7.40 4.78 12.98
C VAL A 63 -7.72 5.56 11.71
N ALA A 64 -6.73 6.28 11.16
CA ALA A 64 -6.90 6.99 9.89
C ALA A 64 -7.22 6.02 8.74
N CYS A 65 -6.48 4.91 8.63
CA CYS A 65 -6.74 3.88 7.63
C CYS A 65 -8.14 3.26 7.77
N GLN A 66 -8.56 2.95 9.01
CA GLN A 66 -9.92 2.48 9.28
C GLN A 66 -10.97 3.50 8.85
N SER A 67 -10.71 4.79 9.08
CA SER A 67 -11.66 5.86 8.77
C SER A 67 -11.90 6.03 7.27
N VAL A 68 -10.88 5.83 6.42
CA VAL A 68 -10.99 5.99 4.96
C VAL A 68 -11.42 4.71 4.23
N ARG A 69 -11.58 3.58 4.94
CA ARG A 69 -11.90 2.27 4.35
C ARG A 69 -13.24 2.20 3.61
N HIS A 70 -14.13 3.17 3.84
CA HIS A 70 -15.42 3.27 3.15
C HIS A 70 -15.32 3.94 1.78
N ASP A 71 -14.17 4.56 1.47
CA ASP A 71 -13.92 5.21 0.18
C ASP A 71 -13.56 4.17 -0.90
N GLU A 72 -14.28 4.21 -2.02
CA GLU A 72 -14.11 3.25 -3.12
C GLU A 72 -12.77 3.41 -3.85
N ALA A 73 -12.29 4.66 -4.00
CA ALA A 73 -11.01 4.93 -4.64
C ALA A 73 -9.86 4.42 -3.76
N PHE A 74 -9.98 4.53 -2.43
CA PHE A 74 -9.04 3.96 -1.48
C PHE A 74 -8.98 2.43 -1.57
N LEU A 75 -10.13 1.74 -1.59
CA LEU A 75 -10.14 0.27 -1.72
C LEU A 75 -9.57 -0.20 -3.07
N THR A 76 -9.83 0.55 -4.14
CA THR A 76 -9.22 0.32 -5.47
C THR A 76 -7.70 0.47 -5.40
N LEU A 77 -7.21 1.53 -4.73
CA LEU A 77 -5.78 1.74 -4.51
C LEU A 77 -5.14 0.57 -3.73
N CYS A 78 -5.78 0.05 -2.68
CA CYS A 78 -5.28 -1.11 -1.94
C CYS A 78 -5.14 -2.35 -2.83
N GLY A 79 -6.12 -2.60 -3.70
CA GLY A 79 -6.05 -3.65 -4.71
C GLY A 79 -4.87 -3.47 -5.67
N ALA A 80 -4.68 -2.25 -6.16
CA ALA A 80 -3.55 -1.88 -7.01
C ALA A 80 -2.20 -2.05 -6.29
N ALA A 81 -2.08 -1.61 -5.04
CA ALA A 81 -0.87 -1.78 -4.23
C ALA A 81 -0.49 -3.26 -4.06
N LYS A 82 -1.48 -4.13 -3.81
CA LYS A 82 -1.27 -5.58 -3.74
C LYS A 82 -0.79 -6.15 -5.07
N ARG A 83 -1.38 -5.72 -6.19
CA ARG A 83 -0.95 -6.11 -7.54
C ARG A 83 0.49 -5.70 -7.80
N ILE A 84 0.85 -4.45 -7.50
CA ILE A 84 2.19 -3.90 -7.65
C ILE A 84 3.19 -4.73 -6.86
N ARG A 85 2.91 -5.00 -5.58
CA ARG A 85 3.78 -5.84 -4.75
C ARG A 85 3.99 -7.23 -5.33
N ASN A 86 2.92 -7.88 -5.80
CA ASN A 86 3.00 -9.21 -6.39
C ASN A 86 3.83 -9.25 -7.68
N ILE A 87 3.77 -8.18 -8.49
CA ILE A 87 4.62 -8.04 -9.68
C ILE A 87 6.09 -7.91 -9.25
N LEU A 88 6.37 -7.00 -8.31
CA LEU A 88 7.70 -6.75 -7.78
C LEU A 88 8.32 -7.98 -7.08
N SER A 89 7.52 -8.81 -6.41
CA SER A 89 8.01 -10.04 -5.77
C SER A 89 8.35 -11.16 -6.77
N LYS A 90 7.80 -11.10 -7.99
CA LYS A 90 7.97 -12.12 -9.02
C LYS A 90 8.99 -11.74 -10.09
N SER A 91 9.46 -10.49 -10.12
CA SER A 91 10.51 -10.09 -11.05
C SER A 91 11.83 -10.78 -10.68
N ALA A 92 12.48 -11.42 -11.66
CA ALA A 92 13.76 -12.09 -11.47
C ALA A 92 14.86 -11.12 -11.00
N ASP A 93 14.75 -9.86 -11.43
CA ASP A 93 15.51 -8.74 -10.90
C ASP A 93 14.85 -8.29 -9.60
N SER A 94 15.55 -8.43 -8.47
CA SER A 94 15.06 -7.94 -7.18
C SER A 94 14.81 -6.43 -7.29
N PRO A 95 13.65 -5.91 -6.85
CA PRO A 95 13.39 -4.47 -6.85
C PRO A 95 14.48 -3.68 -6.12
N VAL A 96 15.09 -4.30 -5.09
CA VAL A 96 16.20 -3.73 -4.31
C VAL A 96 17.43 -3.48 -5.19
N SER A 97 17.71 -4.35 -6.16
CA SER A 97 18.83 -4.14 -7.11
C SER A 97 18.54 -3.09 -8.17
N LEU A 98 17.27 -2.78 -8.43
CA LEU A 98 16.88 -1.80 -9.45
C LEU A 98 16.74 -0.38 -8.87
N GLY A 99 16.47 -0.23 -7.58
CA GLY A 99 16.19 1.07 -6.94
C GLY A 99 14.79 1.61 -7.28
N SER A 100 14.52 2.84 -6.89
CA SER A 100 13.23 3.52 -7.12
C SER A 100 13.28 4.63 -8.18
N HIS A 101 14.47 5.01 -8.63
CA HIS A 101 14.66 6.12 -9.58
C HIS A 101 14.31 5.76 -11.03
N PHE A 102 13.10 6.10 -11.47
CA PHE A 102 12.68 5.96 -12.86
C PHE A 102 13.12 7.16 -13.72
N ARG A 103 13.22 6.91 -15.03
CA ARG A 103 13.68 7.82 -16.08
C ARG A 103 12.54 8.20 -17.01
N THR A 104 12.18 9.48 -17.03
CA THR A 104 11.07 10.00 -17.86
C THR A 104 11.38 9.96 -19.36
N ASP A 105 12.65 9.98 -19.74
CA ASP A 105 13.10 9.86 -21.14
C ASP A 105 12.90 8.46 -21.72
N LEU A 106 12.71 7.45 -20.86
CA LEU A 106 12.44 6.07 -21.25
C LEU A 106 10.94 5.74 -21.29
N PHE A 107 10.05 6.71 -21.00
CA PHE A 107 8.61 6.51 -21.14
C PHE A 107 8.21 6.43 -22.61
N LYS A 108 7.42 5.40 -22.94
CA LYS A 108 6.89 5.15 -24.27
C LYS A 108 5.42 5.51 -24.35
N GLU A 109 4.64 5.07 -23.38
CA GLU A 109 3.19 5.27 -23.38
C GLU A 109 2.81 6.53 -22.64
N GLU A 110 1.73 7.21 -23.08
CA GLU A 110 1.22 8.40 -22.40
C GLU A 110 0.78 8.08 -20.95
N ALA A 111 0.26 6.87 -20.70
CA ALA A 111 -0.12 6.43 -19.36
C ALA A 111 1.06 6.42 -18.37
N GLU A 112 2.29 6.12 -18.82
CA GLU A 112 3.49 6.17 -17.97
C GLU A 112 3.86 7.60 -17.59
N LYS A 113 3.75 8.51 -18.56
CA LYS A 113 4.05 9.94 -18.36
C LYS A 113 3.07 10.56 -17.38
N VAL A 114 1.77 10.32 -17.59
CA VAL A 114 0.71 10.79 -16.70
C VAL A 114 0.92 10.25 -15.29
N LEU A 115 1.11 8.93 -15.14
CA LEU A 115 1.34 8.31 -13.84
C LEU A 115 2.59 8.90 -13.15
N GLY A 116 3.70 9.03 -13.87
CA GLY A 116 4.94 9.59 -13.33
C GLY A 116 4.83 11.05 -12.87
N GLN A 117 3.94 11.84 -13.47
CA GLN A 117 3.65 13.21 -13.04
C GLN A 117 2.74 13.25 -11.82
N GLU A 118 1.63 12.51 -11.85
CA GLU A 118 0.64 12.44 -10.77
C GLU A 118 1.27 11.94 -9.47
N ILE A 119 2.16 10.95 -9.54
CA ILE A 119 2.89 10.42 -8.37
C ILE A 119 3.60 11.53 -7.62
N LYS A 120 4.35 12.40 -8.31
CA LYS A 120 5.13 13.46 -7.66
C LYS A 120 4.23 14.46 -6.93
N SER A 121 3.12 14.85 -7.57
CA SER A 121 2.15 15.78 -6.98
C SER A 121 1.47 15.18 -5.75
N VAL A 122 1.00 13.94 -5.86
CA VAL A 122 0.32 13.23 -4.77
C VAL A 122 1.28 12.97 -3.61
N GLU A 123 2.52 12.56 -3.91
CA GLU A 123 3.55 12.30 -2.91
C GLU A 123 3.88 13.56 -2.10
N GLU A 124 4.09 14.70 -2.76
CA GLU A 124 4.36 15.97 -2.08
C GLU A 124 3.20 16.38 -1.17
N GLN A 125 1.96 16.28 -1.65
CA GLN A 125 0.78 16.68 -0.90
C GLN A 125 0.49 15.72 0.27
N ALA A 126 0.61 14.42 0.04
CA ALA A 126 0.47 13.40 1.08
C ALA A 126 1.53 13.56 2.18
N ARG A 127 2.78 13.90 1.81
CA ARG A 127 3.85 14.20 2.77
C ARG A 127 3.52 15.40 3.66
N LYS A 128 2.94 16.47 3.10
CA LYS A 128 2.50 17.65 3.87
C LYS A 128 1.42 17.26 4.90
N PHE A 129 0.40 16.52 4.47
CA PHE A 129 -0.64 16.03 5.39
C PHE A 129 -0.09 15.09 6.47
N ALA A 130 0.81 14.18 6.11
CA ALA A 130 1.44 13.27 7.06
C ALA A 130 2.28 14.02 8.10
N ALA A 131 3.01 15.07 7.70
CA ALA A 131 3.79 15.91 8.62
C ALA A 131 2.90 16.68 9.61
N GLU A 132 1.67 17.03 9.21
CA GLU A 132 0.64 17.62 10.08
C GLU A 132 -0.08 16.57 10.96
N GLY A 133 0.24 15.27 10.82
CA GLY A 133 -0.45 14.17 11.50
C GLY A 133 -1.83 13.84 10.94
N ARG A 134 -2.17 14.39 9.76
CA ARG A 134 -3.44 14.17 9.04
C ARG A 134 -3.31 12.99 8.08
N PHE A 135 -3.17 11.79 8.65
CA PHE A 135 -2.93 10.57 7.87
C PHE A 135 -4.12 10.17 7.00
N ASP A 136 -5.34 10.48 7.43
CA ASP A 136 -6.58 10.29 6.67
C ASP A 136 -6.56 11.09 5.37
N ALA A 137 -6.24 12.38 5.45
CA ALA A 137 -6.11 13.26 4.28
C ALA A 137 -4.99 12.78 3.35
N ALA A 138 -3.88 12.31 3.91
CA ALA A 138 -2.78 11.77 3.12
C ALA A 138 -3.15 10.47 2.39
N LEU A 139 -3.94 9.58 3.01
CA LEU A 139 -4.44 8.35 2.36
C LEU A 139 -5.45 8.66 1.26
N LEU A 140 -6.35 9.62 1.47
CA LEU A 140 -7.29 10.07 0.43
C LEU A 140 -6.58 10.75 -0.74
N GLU A 141 -5.51 11.51 -0.46
CA GLU A 141 -4.66 12.09 -1.50
C GLU A 141 -4.00 10.98 -2.34
N MET A 142 -3.48 9.92 -1.69
CA MET A 142 -2.95 8.75 -2.40
C MET A 142 -4.02 8.01 -3.22
N ALA A 143 -5.27 7.97 -2.75
CA ALA A 143 -6.37 7.32 -3.45
C ALA A 143 -6.65 7.91 -4.84
N ARG A 144 -6.24 9.16 -5.09
CA ARG A 144 -6.31 9.80 -6.41
C ARG A 144 -5.46 9.09 -7.47
N LEU A 145 -4.46 8.30 -7.06
CA LEU A 145 -3.63 7.51 -7.98
C LEU A 145 -4.34 6.25 -8.49
N SER A 146 -5.49 5.86 -7.93
CA SER A 146 -6.25 4.67 -8.38
C SER A 146 -6.47 4.67 -9.89
N GLU A 147 -7.09 5.72 -10.43
CA GLU A 147 -7.43 5.81 -11.85
C GLU A 147 -6.19 5.93 -12.77
N PRO A 148 -5.15 6.76 -12.48
CA PRO A 148 -3.88 6.72 -13.22
C PRO A 148 -3.20 5.35 -13.23
N ILE A 149 -3.28 4.58 -12.14
CA ILE A 149 -2.66 3.26 -12.05
C ILE A 149 -3.44 2.23 -12.87
N ASP A 150 -4.76 2.26 -12.83
CA ASP A 150 -5.59 1.39 -13.66
C ASP A 150 -5.31 1.65 -15.15
N ARG A 151 -5.30 2.92 -15.57
CA ARG A 151 -4.91 3.30 -16.95
C ARG A 151 -3.52 2.82 -17.34
N PHE A 152 -2.55 2.91 -16.42
CA PHE A 152 -1.21 2.37 -16.65
C PHE A 152 -1.28 0.87 -16.89
N PHE A 153 -1.98 0.12 -16.05
CA PHE A 153 -2.05 -1.33 -16.20
C PHE A 153 -2.85 -1.80 -17.42
N ASP A 154 -3.80 -1.00 -17.89
CA ASP A 154 -4.57 -1.28 -19.11
C ASP A 154 -3.76 -0.99 -20.38
N SER A 155 -2.89 0.02 -20.35
CA SER A 155 -2.16 0.50 -21.52
C SER A 155 -0.71 0.00 -21.59
N VAL A 156 -0.14 -0.46 -20.47
CA VAL A 156 1.31 -0.70 -20.33
C VAL A 156 1.59 -2.16 -19.96
N MET A 157 2.29 -2.86 -20.87
CA MET A 157 2.82 -4.20 -20.58
C MET A 157 4.10 -4.11 -19.73
N VAL A 158 3.99 -4.32 -18.42
CA VAL A 158 5.13 -4.18 -17.48
C VAL A 158 6.32 -5.06 -17.86
N MET A 159 6.07 -6.31 -18.25
CA MET A 159 7.11 -7.25 -18.70
C MET A 159 7.40 -7.07 -20.19
N ALA A 160 7.93 -5.89 -20.55
CA ALA A 160 8.31 -5.57 -21.93
C ALA A 160 9.53 -6.38 -22.40
N ASN A 161 9.63 -6.61 -23.72
CA ASN A 161 10.78 -7.30 -24.33
C ASN A 161 12.08 -6.49 -24.22
N GLU A 162 11.98 -5.16 -24.31
CA GLU A 162 13.12 -4.26 -24.18
C GLU A 162 13.52 -4.12 -22.70
N ILE A 163 14.74 -4.56 -22.37
CA ILE A 163 15.25 -4.61 -20.99
C ILE A 163 15.20 -3.24 -20.31
N LEU A 164 15.66 -2.19 -20.98
CA LEU A 164 15.69 -0.83 -20.41
C LEU A 164 14.28 -0.30 -20.08
N ILE A 165 13.29 -0.61 -20.91
CA ILE A 165 11.90 -0.19 -20.68
C ILE A 165 11.29 -0.99 -19.53
N ARG A 166 11.51 -2.31 -19.51
CA ARG A 166 11.06 -3.20 -18.44
C ARG A 166 11.62 -2.77 -17.08
N GLU A 167 12.91 -2.51 -17.00
CA GLU A 167 13.55 -2.01 -15.77
C GLU A 167 12.98 -0.66 -15.35
N ASN A 168 12.78 0.27 -16.27
CA ASN A 168 12.20 1.57 -15.96
C ASN A 168 10.77 1.46 -15.40
N ARG A 169 9.94 0.60 -15.99
CA ARG A 169 8.59 0.28 -15.51
C ARG A 169 8.63 -0.32 -14.10
N LEU A 170 9.55 -1.26 -13.85
CA LEU A 170 9.73 -1.84 -12.52
C LEU A 170 10.17 -0.81 -11.48
N ARG A 171 11.07 0.12 -11.83
CA ARG A 171 11.46 1.24 -10.94
C ARG A 171 10.29 2.15 -10.61
N LEU A 172 9.45 2.49 -11.60
CA LEU A 172 8.24 3.29 -11.39
C LEU A 172 7.27 2.59 -10.42
N LEU A 173 7.08 1.27 -10.58
CA LEU A 173 6.25 0.47 -9.67
C LEU A 173 6.86 0.35 -8.27
N ASN A 174 8.19 0.25 -8.18
CA ASN A 174 8.88 0.21 -6.90
C ASN A 174 8.76 1.56 -6.15
N HIS A 175 8.88 2.68 -6.86
CA HIS A 175 8.62 4.02 -6.31
C HIS A 175 7.20 4.12 -5.75
N LEU A 176 6.18 3.71 -6.51
CA LEU A 176 4.78 3.65 -6.05
C LEU A 176 4.62 2.81 -4.78
N ASN A 177 5.22 1.62 -4.75
CA ASN A 177 5.19 0.76 -3.56
C ASN A 177 5.85 1.44 -2.35
N GLY A 178 6.90 2.24 -2.56
CA GLY A 178 7.49 3.11 -1.55
C GLY A 178 6.50 4.15 -1.02
N VAL A 179 5.88 4.93 -1.91
CA VAL A 179 4.87 5.95 -1.57
C VAL A 179 3.72 5.35 -0.76
N PHE A 180 3.19 4.20 -1.18
CA PHE A 180 2.09 3.52 -0.49
C PHE A 180 2.46 3.00 0.89
N SER A 181 3.73 2.62 1.08
CA SER A 181 4.18 2.06 2.35
C SER A 181 4.39 3.15 3.42
N THR A 182 4.38 4.43 3.08
CA THR A 182 4.72 5.52 4.02
C THR A 182 3.75 5.65 5.21
N ILE A 183 2.45 5.37 5.01
CA ILE A 183 1.41 5.53 6.04
C ILE A 183 0.87 4.20 6.55
N VAL A 184 0.76 3.16 5.75
CA VAL A 184 0.41 1.80 6.19
C VAL A 184 0.79 0.86 5.06
N ASP A 185 0.94 -0.43 5.33
CA ASP A 185 1.07 -1.38 4.25
C ASP A 185 -0.28 -1.60 3.54
N LEU A 186 -0.56 -0.80 2.50
CA LEU A 186 -1.82 -0.86 1.75
C LEU A 186 -2.10 -2.22 1.08
N SER A 187 -1.09 -3.07 0.83
CA SER A 187 -1.34 -4.40 0.25
C SER A 187 -2.00 -5.37 1.21
N GLN A 188 -1.96 -5.08 2.50
CA GLN A 188 -2.52 -5.93 3.55
C GLN A 188 -4.00 -5.67 3.76
N ILE A 189 -4.53 -4.55 3.25
CA ILE A 189 -5.94 -4.19 3.33
C ILE A 189 -6.74 -5.02 2.32
N GLU A 190 -7.86 -5.57 2.76
CA GLU A 190 -8.72 -6.37 1.90
C GLU A 190 -9.69 -5.45 1.14
N SER A 191 -9.54 -5.40 -0.18
CA SER A 191 -10.38 -4.59 -1.08
C SER A 191 -11.80 -5.14 -1.28
N LYS A 192 -12.25 -6.11 -0.46
CA LYS A 192 -13.63 -6.59 -0.51
C LYS A 192 -14.56 -5.56 0.13
N ALA A 193 -15.28 -4.84 -0.71
CA ALA A 193 -16.55 -4.25 -0.31
C ALA A 193 -17.47 -5.40 0.12
N LEU A 194 -17.83 -5.42 1.41
CA LEU A 194 -18.87 -6.24 2.05
C LEU A 194 -19.51 -7.33 1.15
N ASP A 195 -19.09 -8.59 1.32
CA ASP A 195 -19.85 -9.77 0.90
C ASP A 195 -21.13 -9.91 1.77
N SER A 196 -22.01 -8.92 1.75
CA SER A 196 -23.27 -8.91 2.50
C SER A 196 -24.49 -8.81 1.59
N VAL A 197 -24.55 -9.64 0.53
CA VAL A 197 -25.81 -10.16 -0.06
C VAL A 197 -25.48 -11.49 -0.76
N GLY A 198 -25.68 -12.64 -0.09
CA GLY A 198 -25.46 -13.93 -0.74
C GLY A 198 -25.47 -15.18 0.15
N ALA A 199 -25.59 -15.05 1.47
CA ALA A 199 -25.77 -16.20 2.36
C ALA A 199 -27.25 -16.34 2.76
N SER A 200 -28.09 -16.74 1.81
CA SER A 200 -29.40 -17.35 2.10
C SER A 200 -29.79 -18.26 0.94
N THR A 201 -30.35 -19.41 1.30
CA THR A 201 -30.90 -20.48 0.45
C THR A 201 -29.91 -21.43 -0.25
N SER A 202 -29.40 -22.40 0.52
CA SER A 202 -29.52 -23.82 0.13
C SER A 202 -29.28 -24.73 1.34
N ARG A 203 -30.36 -25.01 2.08
CA ARG A 203 -30.46 -26.18 2.96
C ARG A 203 -31.87 -26.76 2.80
N ALA A 204 -32.12 -27.38 1.64
CA ALA A 204 -33.12 -28.45 1.53
C ALA A 204 -32.35 -29.74 1.84
N VAL A 205 -32.44 -30.31 3.03
CA VAL A 205 -33.48 -31.28 3.42
C VAL A 205 -33.82 -32.22 2.27
N THR A 206 -32.97 -33.22 2.08
CA THR A 206 -33.37 -34.51 1.51
C THR A 206 -33.59 -35.47 2.67
N SER A 207 -34.85 -35.59 3.09
CA SER A 207 -35.33 -36.71 3.89
C SER A 207 -36.19 -37.55 2.95
N ASP A 208 -35.66 -38.68 2.51
CA ASP A 208 -36.45 -39.78 1.94
C ASP A 208 -35.66 -41.08 2.14
N LYS A 209 -35.96 -41.73 3.28
CA LYS A 209 -36.09 -43.19 3.43
C LYS A 209 -36.62 -43.54 4.81
#